data_AF-A6FWV8-F1
#
_entry.id   AF-A6FWV8-F1
#
_cell.length_a   1.000
_cell.length_b   1.000
_cell.length_c   1.000
_cell.angle_alpha   90.00
_cell.angle_beta   90.00
_cell.angle_gamma   90.00
#
_symmetry.space_group_name_H-M   'P 1'
#
loop_
_entity.id
_entity.type
_entity.pdbx_description
1 polymer ?
#
loop_
_entity_poly.entity_id
_entity_poly.type
_entity_poly.pdbx_seq_one_letter_code
_entity_poly.pdbx_strand_id
1 'polypeptide(L)'
;MTKATPRAEYEARLADRRARLPALEARDLNFSRARVGVFVAAIVVVVLGVQGRLQGVGGWAWLAAPALAFVALMVFHDRALTALARGRRAVAHYEAGLARMDDAWIGEAGNGPQSRDFAELQGEHTFADDLDLFGEASLFELLCRARTRAGEETLARWLSPGFGAGEVRPLPSVEVLRGRQAMVEALRGTLDLRESLAVLGEDVRAGVEPARLIHWGRSPARFGPRQRVVVLVLGVVLPILAAAGVALWTAWGPWLLIATVAAEGALHRWLKDTLVWLSGPVERRGAELEILAQVLATFEQAAFEEPGLRALQARLGSESGRPASASIARLRRLLGWYGAQNSGLFFPIALLLCWGPSFALAIERWRRDEGPRIAEWIAALGELEALSSLASHAFENPDDPFPELRASEAEDGPVLEGEALGHPLLPRARCVTNDIGLRAPLRAYVVSGSNMSGKSTFLRTVGVNVVLGLAGAPVRASSMALSPVRVGATLRVQDSLQDGASRFWAELKRLEAVSQLADAGPTLFLLDEILHGTNSHDRRIGAEALLADLLERGAIGLLTTHDLALAQAAEALAPRTANVHFEDTLVDGELVFDYRMRPGVVQKSNALALMRSLGLLPASTPEA
;
A
#
# COMPACT_ATOMS: atom_id res chain seq x y z
N MET A 1 -24.41 -15.39 -23.00
CA MET A 1 -24.44 -14.38 -21.92
C MET A 1 -23.21 -13.50 -22.13
N THR A 2 -23.39 -12.31 -22.69
CA THR A 2 -22.32 -11.32 -22.79
C THR A 2 -21.83 -11.01 -21.38
N LYS A 3 -20.55 -11.26 -21.08
CA LYS A 3 -19.96 -10.88 -19.79
C LYS A 3 -20.24 -9.38 -19.59
N ALA A 4 -20.85 -9.01 -18.47
CA ALA A 4 -21.08 -7.61 -18.14
C ALA A 4 -19.72 -6.89 -18.11
N THR A 5 -19.67 -5.67 -18.63
CA THR A 5 -18.46 -4.85 -18.58
C THR A 5 -18.15 -4.49 -17.13
N PRO A 6 -16.88 -4.28 -16.75
CA PRO A 6 -16.51 -3.86 -15.39
C PRO A 6 -17.31 -2.67 -14.87
N ARG A 7 -17.57 -1.68 -15.73
CA ARG A 7 -18.39 -0.51 -15.41
C ARG A 7 -19.82 -0.88 -15.04
N ALA A 8 -20.49 -1.68 -15.88
CA ALA A 8 -21.88 -2.08 -15.63
C ALA A 8 -22.02 -2.85 -14.31
N GLU A 9 -21.03 -3.68 -13.96
CA GLU A 9 -21.00 -4.41 -12.70
C GLU A 9 -20.81 -3.48 -11.49
N TYR A 10 -19.89 -2.51 -11.56
CA TYR A 10 -19.73 -1.49 -10.52
C TYR A 10 -20.98 -0.63 -10.35
N GLU A 11 -21.61 -0.18 -11.43
CA GLU A 11 -22.85 0.61 -11.39
C GLU A 11 -24.01 -0.17 -10.77
N ALA A 12 -24.18 -1.44 -11.15
CA ALA A 12 -25.22 -2.31 -10.60
C ALA A 12 -25.05 -2.52 -9.08
N ARG A 13 -23.82 -2.79 -8.63
CA ARG A 13 -23.51 -2.97 -7.21
C ARG A 13 -23.67 -1.67 -6.43
N LEU A 14 -23.19 -0.54 -6.97
CA LEU A 14 -23.38 0.78 -6.37
C LEU A 14 -24.86 1.12 -6.18
N ALA A 15 -25.69 0.83 -7.19
CA ALA A 15 -27.13 1.03 -7.10
C ALA A 15 -27.77 0.18 -5.99
N ASP A 16 -27.41 -1.11 -5.88
CA ASP A 16 -27.86 -1.99 -4.78
C ASP A 16 -27.46 -1.44 -3.40
N ARG A 17 -26.19 -1.01 -3.24
CA ARG A 17 -25.71 -0.49 -1.95
C ARG A 17 -26.39 0.83 -1.58
N ARG A 18 -26.56 1.74 -2.54
CA ARG A 18 -27.28 3.02 -2.33
C ARG A 18 -28.76 2.78 -1.98
N ALA A 19 -29.42 1.81 -2.61
CA ALA A 19 -30.82 1.50 -2.30
C ALA A 19 -31.03 0.97 -0.87
N ARG A 20 -30.03 0.30 -0.28
CA ARG A 20 -30.08 -0.21 1.10
C ARG A 20 -29.75 0.84 2.16
N LEU A 21 -29.07 1.93 1.80
CA LEU A 21 -28.55 2.91 2.74
C LEU A 21 -29.64 3.63 3.56
N PRO A 22 -30.77 4.10 2.97
CA PRO A 22 -31.84 4.74 3.73
C PRO A 22 -32.44 3.85 4.83
N ALA A 23 -32.52 2.54 4.59
CA ALA A 23 -33.02 1.59 5.57
C ALA A 23 -32.07 1.42 6.77
N LEU A 24 -30.75 1.51 6.54
CA LEU A 24 -29.75 1.50 7.61
C LEU A 24 -29.76 2.80 8.42
N GLU A 25 -29.91 3.94 7.75
CA GLU A 25 -30.04 5.26 8.40
C GLU A 25 -31.32 5.34 9.24
N ALA A 26 -32.44 4.84 8.74
CA ALA A 26 -33.68 4.75 9.51
C ALA A 26 -33.52 3.88 10.76
N ARG A 27 -32.78 2.76 10.68
CA ARG A 27 -32.49 1.89 11.84
C ARG A 27 -31.65 2.62 12.89
N ASP A 28 -30.61 3.32 12.47
CA ASP A 28 -29.77 4.15 13.36
C ASP A 28 -30.61 5.20 14.11
N LEU A 29 -31.41 5.99 13.37
CA LEU A 29 -32.30 6.99 13.96
C LEU A 29 -33.32 6.38 14.93
N ASN A 30 -33.88 5.22 14.61
CA ASN A 30 -34.85 4.53 15.47
C ASN A 30 -34.22 4.08 16.79
N PHE A 31 -33.00 3.52 16.76
CA PHE A 31 -32.29 3.15 17.99
C PHE A 31 -31.88 4.38 18.81
N SER A 32 -31.43 5.46 18.16
CA SER A 32 -31.13 6.73 18.82
C SER A 32 -32.36 7.31 19.54
N ARG A 33 -33.51 7.37 18.85
CA ARG A 33 -34.79 7.80 19.44
C ARG A 33 -35.25 6.89 20.58
N ALA A 34 -35.13 5.57 20.42
CA ALA A 34 -35.47 4.61 21.46
C ALA A 34 -34.63 4.79 22.74
N ARG A 35 -33.32 5.09 22.59
CA ARG A 35 -32.44 5.37 23.73
C ARG A 35 -32.86 6.64 24.48
N VAL A 36 -33.21 7.70 23.76
CA VAL A 36 -33.75 8.94 24.36
C VAL A 36 -35.06 8.64 25.10
N GLY A 37 -35.97 7.87 24.50
CA GLY A 37 -37.22 7.45 25.13
C GLY A 37 -37.00 6.66 26.43
N VAL A 38 -36.08 5.69 26.43
CA VAL A 38 -35.72 4.92 27.65
C VAL A 38 -35.05 5.80 28.70
N PHE A 39 -34.22 6.77 28.30
CA PHE A 39 -33.61 7.72 29.23
C PHE A 39 -34.67 8.62 29.90
N VAL A 40 -35.62 9.15 29.13
CA VAL A 40 -36.75 9.90 29.67
C VAL A 40 -37.60 9.04 30.61
N ALA A 41 -37.87 7.78 30.25
CA ALA A 41 -38.58 6.84 31.13
C ALA A 41 -37.82 6.59 32.44
N ALA A 42 -36.48 6.49 32.40
CA ALA A 42 -35.65 6.37 33.59
C ALA A 42 -35.79 7.60 34.50
N ILE A 43 -35.78 8.82 33.95
CA ILE A 43 -36.00 10.05 34.71
C ILE A 43 -37.39 10.04 35.38
N VAL A 44 -38.44 9.61 34.67
CA VAL A 44 -39.79 9.49 35.25
C VAL A 44 -39.80 8.54 36.45
N VAL A 45 -39.13 7.37 36.35
CA VAL A 45 -39.00 6.43 37.47
C VAL A 45 -38.27 7.07 38.65
N VAL A 46 -37.18 7.82 38.42
CA VAL A 46 -36.46 8.56 39.47
C VAL A 46 -37.39 9.57 40.15
N VAL A 47 -38.12 10.39 39.38
CA VAL A 47 -39.03 11.41 39.91
C VAL A 47 -40.15 10.78 40.74
N LEU A 48 -40.78 9.71 40.26
CA LEU A 48 -41.81 8.97 40.99
C LEU A 48 -41.25 8.33 42.29
N GLY A 49 -40.01 7.88 42.25
CA GLY A 49 -39.28 7.36 43.42
C GLY A 49 -39.07 8.43 44.48
N VAL A 50 -38.56 9.61 44.09
CA VAL A 50 -38.34 10.75 44.99
C VAL A 50 -39.65 11.29 45.57
N GLN A 51 -40.74 11.29 44.79
CA GLN A 51 -42.07 11.69 45.26
C GLN A 51 -42.73 10.67 46.20
N GLY A 52 -42.04 9.58 46.55
CA GLY A 52 -42.55 8.55 47.45
C GLY A 52 -43.65 7.66 46.86
N ARG A 53 -43.94 7.78 45.56
CA ARG A 53 -44.98 6.98 44.88
C ARG A 53 -44.55 5.52 44.64
N LEU A 54 -43.27 5.20 44.87
CA LEU A 54 -42.69 3.85 44.68
C LEU A 54 -42.22 3.21 46.01
N GLN A 55 -42.76 3.62 47.17
CA GLN A 55 -42.33 3.16 48.52
C GLN A 55 -42.63 1.68 48.87
N GLY A 56 -43.06 0.84 47.92
CA GLY A 56 -43.24 -0.60 48.11
C GLY A 56 -41.94 -1.42 48.00
N VAL A 57 -42.04 -2.74 48.21
CA VAL A 57 -40.91 -3.68 48.06
C VAL A 57 -40.45 -3.68 46.59
N GLY A 58 -39.31 -3.04 46.32
CA GLY A 58 -38.73 -2.92 44.97
C GLY A 58 -38.63 -1.51 44.39
N GLY A 59 -38.89 -0.44 45.16
CA GLY A 59 -38.95 0.95 44.67
C GLY A 59 -37.83 1.39 43.71
N TRP A 60 -36.56 1.29 44.12
CA TRP A 60 -35.41 1.61 43.27
C TRP A 60 -35.05 0.48 42.28
N ALA A 61 -35.54 -0.74 42.49
CA ALA A 61 -35.35 -1.85 41.56
C ALA A 61 -36.06 -1.61 40.21
N TRP A 62 -37.07 -0.74 40.17
CA TRP A 62 -37.69 -0.28 38.91
C TRP A 62 -36.74 0.49 38.00
N LEU A 63 -35.60 1.00 38.49
CA LEU A 63 -34.55 1.57 37.64
C LEU A 63 -33.74 0.50 36.90
N ALA A 64 -33.75 -0.75 37.36
CA ALA A 64 -33.04 -1.82 36.68
C ALA A 64 -33.59 -2.09 35.28
N ALA A 65 -34.91 -2.02 35.08
CA ALA A 65 -35.55 -2.24 33.78
C ALA A 65 -35.12 -1.23 32.70
N PRO A 66 -35.24 0.11 32.89
CA PRO A 66 -34.74 1.07 31.91
C PRO A 66 -33.21 1.05 31.79
N ALA A 67 -32.46 0.73 32.85
CA ALA A 67 -31.01 0.57 32.76
C ALA A 67 -30.62 -0.62 31.87
N LEU A 68 -31.24 -1.80 32.06
CA LEU A 68 -31.01 -2.98 31.22
C LEU A 68 -31.46 -2.73 29.78
N ALA A 69 -32.63 -2.11 29.58
CA ALA A 69 -33.12 -1.73 28.26
C ALA A 69 -32.15 -0.75 27.56
N PHE A 70 -31.60 0.22 28.29
CA PHE A 70 -30.61 1.16 27.76
C PHE A 70 -29.32 0.46 27.35
N VAL A 71 -28.80 -0.45 28.17
CA VAL A 71 -27.61 -1.27 27.84
C VAL A 71 -27.87 -2.14 26.60
N ALA A 72 -29.02 -2.81 26.53
CA ALA A 72 -29.39 -3.61 25.37
C ALA A 72 -29.50 -2.74 24.10
N LEU A 73 -30.17 -1.59 24.18
CA LEU A 73 -30.27 -0.63 23.07
C LEU A 73 -28.90 -0.09 22.67
N MET A 74 -27.97 0.11 23.60
CA MET A 74 -26.61 0.54 23.30
C MET A 74 -25.88 -0.50 22.44
N VAL A 75 -26.00 -1.79 22.78
CA VAL A 75 -25.42 -2.90 21.98
C VAL A 75 -26.06 -2.99 20.60
N PHE A 76 -27.38 -2.87 20.49
CA PHE A 76 -28.05 -2.91 19.18
C PHE A 76 -27.76 -1.67 18.33
N HIS A 77 -27.67 -0.49 18.95
CA HIS A 77 -27.30 0.75 18.27
C HIS A 77 -25.88 0.70 17.73
N ASP A 78 -24.92 0.17 18.50
CA ASP A 78 -23.54 -0.04 18.05
C ASP A 78 -23.47 -0.95 16.81
N ARG A 79 -24.26 -2.03 16.79
CA ARG A 79 -24.40 -2.89 15.61
C ARG A 79 -25.03 -2.16 14.42
N ALA A 80 -26.03 -1.30 14.65
CA ALA A 80 -26.65 -0.50 13.60
C ALA A 80 -25.68 0.53 13.02
N LEU A 81 -24.93 1.23 13.87
CA LEU A 81 -23.86 2.16 13.48
C LEU A 81 -22.78 1.45 12.65
N THR A 82 -22.34 0.27 13.09
CA THR A 82 -21.34 -0.53 12.37
C THR A 82 -21.86 -0.96 10.99
N ALA A 83 -23.13 -1.39 10.90
CA ALA A 83 -23.75 -1.76 9.63
C ALA A 83 -23.90 -0.56 8.68
N LEU A 84 -24.31 0.59 9.20
CA LEU A 84 -24.41 1.85 8.45
C LEU A 84 -23.03 2.29 7.93
N ALA A 85 -22.01 2.27 8.78
CA ALA A 85 -20.64 2.61 8.40
C ALA A 85 -20.09 1.67 7.29
N ARG A 86 -20.36 0.36 7.39
CA ARG A 86 -20.04 -0.61 6.32
C ARG A 86 -20.78 -0.29 5.03
N GLY A 87 -22.07 0.04 5.10
CA GLY A 87 -22.87 0.43 3.94
C GLY A 87 -22.31 1.67 3.23
N ARG A 88 -21.93 2.71 3.99
CA ARG A 88 -21.29 3.91 3.45
C ARG A 88 -19.95 3.63 2.80
N ARG A 89 -19.10 2.79 3.43
CA ARG A 89 -17.82 2.38 2.83
C ARG A 89 -18.00 1.56 1.55
N ALA A 90 -19.01 0.71 1.47
CA ALA A 90 -19.30 -0.05 0.25
C ALA A 90 -19.69 0.89 -0.91
N VAL A 91 -20.48 1.93 -0.63
CA VAL A 91 -20.82 2.98 -1.61
C VAL A 91 -19.57 3.71 -2.07
N ALA A 92 -18.76 4.22 -1.13
CA ALA A 92 -17.53 4.95 -1.42
C ALA A 92 -16.51 4.09 -2.22
N HIS A 93 -16.44 2.79 -1.94
CA HIS A 93 -15.58 1.85 -2.68
C HIS A 93 -15.90 1.81 -4.18
N TYR A 94 -17.19 1.72 -4.53
CA TYR A 94 -17.63 1.67 -5.93
C TYR A 94 -17.59 3.03 -6.61
N GLU A 95 -17.89 4.12 -5.89
CA GLU A 95 -17.72 5.49 -6.40
C GLU A 95 -16.27 5.74 -6.80
N ALA A 96 -15.31 5.45 -5.92
CA ALA A 96 -13.89 5.58 -6.23
C ALA A 96 -13.45 4.66 -7.39
N GLY A 97 -14.06 3.48 -7.52
CA GLY A 97 -13.85 2.58 -8.65
C GLY A 97 -14.27 3.18 -9.98
N LEU A 98 -15.48 3.76 -10.03
CA LEU A 98 -15.99 4.42 -11.22
C LEU A 98 -15.18 5.67 -11.57
N ALA A 99 -14.81 6.48 -10.57
CA ALA A 99 -13.98 7.66 -10.77
C ALA A 99 -12.62 7.32 -11.41
N ARG A 100 -12.01 6.17 -11.08
CA ARG A 100 -10.80 5.69 -11.77
C ARG A 100 -11.03 5.33 -13.22
N MET A 101 -12.15 4.68 -13.51
CA MET A 101 -12.53 4.35 -14.88
C MET A 101 -12.92 5.59 -15.70
N ASP A 102 -13.24 6.70 -15.03
CA ASP A 102 -13.54 8.01 -15.60
C ASP A 102 -12.32 8.97 -15.61
N ASP A 103 -11.12 8.49 -15.25
CA ASP A 103 -9.90 9.29 -15.12
C ASP A 103 -10.00 10.47 -14.11
N ALA A 104 -10.94 10.40 -13.16
CA ALA A 104 -11.27 11.42 -12.15
C ALA A 104 -10.87 11.01 -10.72
N TRP A 105 -9.75 10.30 -10.56
CA TRP A 105 -9.38 9.62 -9.31
C TRP A 105 -8.47 10.41 -8.37
N ILE A 106 -7.84 11.48 -8.86
CA ILE A 106 -6.87 12.27 -8.08
C ILE A 106 -7.59 12.91 -6.89
N GLY A 107 -7.11 12.63 -5.68
CA GLY A 107 -7.70 13.13 -4.44
C GLY A 107 -8.85 12.30 -3.86
N GLU A 108 -9.40 11.32 -4.61
CA GLU A 108 -10.48 10.46 -4.10
C GLU A 108 -9.97 9.27 -3.27
N ALA A 109 -8.75 8.81 -3.51
CA ALA A 109 -8.23 7.60 -2.88
C ALA A 109 -7.83 7.77 -1.40
N GLY A 110 -7.68 9.00 -0.90
CA GLY A 110 -7.21 9.29 0.46
C GLY A 110 -5.80 8.74 0.78
N ASN A 111 -5.09 8.21 -0.21
CA ASN A 111 -3.76 7.61 -0.08
C ASN A 111 -2.62 8.62 -0.30
N GLY A 112 -2.92 9.81 -0.82
CA GLY A 112 -1.95 10.86 -1.13
C GLY A 112 -0.95 11.19 -0.01
N PRO A 113 -1.36 11.28 1.27
CA PRO A 113 -0.41 11.53 2.36
C PRO A 113 0.56 10.37 2.65
N GLN A 114 0.12 9.11 2.51
CA GLN A 114 0.92 7.91 2.84
C GLN A 114 1.88 7.53 1.72
N SER A 115 1.57 7.91 0.47
CA SER A 115 2.49 7.77 -0.65
C SER A 115 3.75 8.62 -0.47
N ARG A 116 3.66 9.73 0.29
CA ARG A 116 4.81 10.60 0.62
C ARG A 116 5.84 9.90 1.51
N ASP A 117 5.40 9.05 2.45
CA ASP A 117 6.31 8.26 3.28
C ASP A 117 7.23 7.38 2.42
N PHE A 118 6.70 6.81 1.34
CA PHE A 118 7.50 5.98 0.42
C PHE A 118 8.41 6.81 -0.47
N ALA A 119 7.97 8.00 -0.89
CA ALA A 119 8.83 8.95 -1.59
C ALA A 119 10.05 9.34 -0.73
N GLU A 120 9.83 9.64 0.55
CA GLU A 120 10.91 9.96 1.50
C GLU A 120 11.84 8.75 1.79
N LEU A 121 11.29 7.54 1.85
CA LEU A 121 12.05 6.30 2.11
C LEU A 121 12.92 5.84 0.92
N GLN A 122 12.69 6.33 -0.30
CA GLN A 122 13.49 5.97 -1.47
C GLN A 122 14.84 6.72 -1.51
N GLY A 123 15.00 7.79 -0.72
CA GLY A 123 16.16 8.67 -0.74
C GLY A 123 16.19 9.60 -1.96
N GLU A 124 17.09 10.57 -1.94
CA GLU A 124 17.28 11.52 -3.05
C GLU A 124 17.75 10.80 -4.32
N HIS A 125 17.23 11.23 -5.49
CA HIS A 125 17.72 10.86 -6.82
C HIS A 125 17.45 9.43 -7.31
N THR A 126 16.26 8.87 -7.04
CA THR A 126 15.82 7.58 -7.61
C THR A 126 14.92 7.77 -8.84
N PHE A 127 14.93 6.80 -9.78
CA PHE A 127 14.04 6.77 -10.95
C PHE A 127 12.54 6.85 -10.62
N ALA A 128 12.16 6.56 -9.36
CA ALA A 128 10.79 6.61 -8.90
C ALA A 128 10.18 8.02 -8.97
N ASP A 129 10.98 9.06 -8.71
CA ASP A 129 10.56 10.46 -8.83
C ASP A 129 10.41 10.87 -10.29
N ASP A 130 11.30 10.38 -11.15
CA ASP A 130 11.26 10.65 -12.59
C ASP A 130 10.00 10.09 -13.26
N LEU A 131 9.49 8.95 -12.75
CA LEU A 131 8.36 8.21 -13.29
C LEU A 131 7.04 8.42 -12.52
N ASP A 132 7.00 9.34 -11.55
CA ASP A 132 5.78 9.62 -10.76
C ASP A 132 5.21 8.36 -10.07
N LEU A 133 6.09 7.51 -9.52
CA LEU A 133 5.68 6.23 -8.91
C LEU A 133 5.02 6.43 -7.54
N PHE A 134 5.48 7.42 -6.77
CA PHE A 134 5.00 7.76 -5.43
C PHE A 134 4.69 9.26 -5.32
N GLY A 135 4.00 9.65 -4.26
CA GLY A 135 3.49 11.00 -4.04
C GLY A 135 2.03 11.17 -4.48
N GLU A 136 1.63 12.42 -4.65
CA GLU A 136 0.28 12.82 -5.07
C GLU A 136 0.12 12.67 -6.58
N ALA A 137 -1.05 12.19 -7.02
CA ALA A 137 -1.32 11.86 -8.43
C ALA A 137 -0.33 10.83 -9.02
N SER A 138 0.14 9.90 -8.19
CA SER A 138 1.17 8.90 -8.57
C SER A 138 0.58 7.55 -8.99
N LEU A 139 1.43 6.71 -9.59
CA LEU A 139 1.08 5.33 -9.92
C LEU A 139 0.66 4.52 -8.69
N PHE A 140 1.36 4.69 -7.55
CA PHE A 140 0.99 4.01 -6.32
C PHE A 140 -0.39 4.43 -5.81
N GLU A 141 -0.75 5.71 -5.88
CA GLU A 141 -2.08 6.19 -5.50
C GLU A 141 -3.18 5.58 -6.39
N LEU A 142 -2.91 5.52 -7.70
CA LEU A 142 -3.80 4.88 -8.68
C LEU A 142 -4.02 3.40 -8.37
N LEU A 143 -3.00 2.66 -7.92
CA LEU A 143 -3.07 1.20 -7.74
C LEU A 143 -3.48 0.74 -6.33
N CYS A 144 -2.96 1.36 -5.28
CA CYS A 144 -2.94 0.77 -3.94
C CYS A 144 -4.33 0.71 -3.27
N ARG A 145 -4.77 -0.49 -2.89
CA ARG A 145 -6.00 -0.73 -2.11
C ARG A 145 -5.75 -1.55 -0.84
N ALA A 146 -4.50 -1.66 -0.42
CA ALA A 146 -4.13 -2.34 0.81
C ALA A 146 -4.76 -1.65 2.03
N ARG A 147 -5.20 -2.45 3.01
CA ARG A 147 -5.71 -1.99 4.31
C ARG A 147 -4.60 -2.00 5.37
N THR A 148 -3.50 -2.71 5.12
CA THR A 148 -2.36 -2.78 6.03
C THR A 148 -1.09 -2.18 5.43
N ARG A 149 -0.21 -1.68 6.31
CA ARG A 149 1.11 -1.18 5.93
C ARG A 149 1.97 -2.23 5.22
N ALA A 150 1.80 -3.51 5.56
CA ALA A 150 2.54 -4.59 4.92
C ALA A 150 2.14 -4.79 3.45
N GLY A 151 0.86 -4.58 3.12
CA GLY A 151 0.37 -4.57 1.74
C GLY A 151 0.92 -3.39 0.94
N GLU A 152 0.90 -2.19 1.52
CA GLU A 152 1.49 -0.98 0.93
C GLU A 152 2.99 -1.15 0.64
N GLU A 153 3.77 -1.56 1.64
CA GLU A 153 5.22 -1.79 1.52
C GLU A 153 5.54 -2.86 0.47
N THR A 154 4.69 -3.88 0.34
CA THR A 154 4.87 -4.93 -0.66
C THR A 154 4.60 -4.42 -2.07
N LEU A 155 3.51 -3.68 -2.27
CA LEU A 155 3.21 -3.06 -3.56
C LEU A 155 4.28 -2.03 -3.96
N ALA A 156 4.67 -1.15 -3.04
CA ALA A 156 5.72 -0.16 -3.29
C ALA A 156 7.04 -0.82 -3.72
N ARG A 157 7.42 -1.90 -3.04
CA ARG A 157 8.60 -2.71 -3.40
C ARG A 157 8.49 -3.35 -4.79
N TRP A 158 7.29 -3.75 -5.23
CA TRP A 158 7.08 -4.29 -6.57
C TRP A 158 7.11 -3.22 -7.66
N LEU A 159 6.71 -1.98 -7.33
CA LEU A 159 6.81 -0.82 -8.23
C LEU A 159 8.22 -0.24 -8.33
N SER A 160 9.14 -0.61 -7.43
CA SER A 160 10.56 -0.20 -7.51
C SER A 160 11.49 -1.40 -7.74
N PRO A 161 11.36 -2.12 -8.86
CA PRO A 161 12.16 -3.32 -9.12
C PRO A 161 13.65 -2.97 -9.27
N GLY A 162 14.51 -3.76 -8.61
CA GLY A 162 15.96 -3.64 -8.76
C GLY A 162 16.64 -2.53 -7.93
N PHE A 163 15.88 -1.75 -7.16
CA PHE A 163 16.42 -0.70 -6.28
C PHE A 163 15.75 -0.72 -4.91
N GLY A 164 16.48 -0.44 -3.83
CA GLY A 164 15.85 -0.05 -2.58
C GLY A 164 16.83 0.23 -1.46
N ALA A 165 16.57 1.31 -0.72
CA ALA A 165 17.44 1.84 0.34
C ALA A 165 18.88 2.14 -0.14
N GLY A 166 19.03 2.63 -1.37
CA GLY A 166 20.33 2.96 -1.97
C GLY A 166 21.13 1.78 -2.51
N GLU A 167 20.59 0.55 -2.48
CA GLU A 167 21.29 -0.64 -2.97
C GLU A 167 20.58 -1.29 -4.18
N VAL A 168 21.39 -1.89 -5.05
CA VAL A 168 20.92 -2.66 -6.21
C VAL A 168 20.38 -4.01 -5.74
N ARG A 169 19.12 -4.29 -6.08
CA ARG A 169 18.45 -5.55 -5.73
C ARG A 169 18.44 -6.54 -6.90
N PRO A 170 18.39 -7.85 -6.64
CA PRO A 170 18.13 -8.85 -7.67
C PRO A 170 16.75 -8.63 -8.30
N LEU A 171 16.67 -8.80 -9.63
CA LEU A 171 15.40 -8.78 -10.34
C LEU A 171 14.63 -10.09 -10.10
N PRO A 172 13.28 -10.06 -10.07
CA PRO A 172 12.49 -11.27 -10.04
C PRO A 172 12.70 -12.10 -11.31
N SER A 173 12.71 -13.43 -11.18
CA SER A 173 12.76 -14.32 -12.35
C SER A 173 11.46 -14.26 -13.15
N VAL A 174 11.51 -14.68 -14.40
CA VAL A 174 10.34 -14.74 -15.29
C VAL A 174 9.25 -15.64 -14.70
N GLU A 175 9.61 -16.73 -14.02
CA GLU A 175 8.67 -17.64 -13.36
C GLU A 175 7.93 -16.96 -12.21
N VAL A 176 8.65 -16.18 -11.39
CA VAL A 176 8.04 -15.40 -10.30
C VAL A 176 7.05 -14.37 -10.86
N LEU A 177 7.43 -13.67 -11.93
CA LEU A 177 6.57 -12.69 -12.58
C LEU A 177 5.34 -13.33 -13.23
N ARG A 178 5.50 -14.44 -13.95
CA ARG A 178 4.38 -15.21 -14.53
C ARG A 178 3.43 -15.74 -13.46
N GLY A 179 3.98 -16.30 -12.37
CA GLY A 179 3.18 -16.73 -11.22
C GLY A 179 2.38 -15.57 -10.62
N ARG A 180 3.00 -14.39 -10.51
CA ARG A 180 2.30 -13.19 -10.04
C ARG A 180 1.19 -12.74 -10.99
N GLN A 181 1.45 -12.67 -12.31
CA GLN A 181 0.43 -12.35 -13.31
C GLN A 181 -0.76 -13.33 -13.24
N ALA A 182 -0.49 -14.63 -13.10
CA ALA A 182 -1.54 -15.65 -12.95
C ALA A 182 -2.39 -15.44 -11.68
N MET A 183 -1.75 -15.10 -10.55
CA MET A 183 -2.46 -14.76 -9.31
C MET A 183 -3.32 -13.48 -9.46
N VAL A 184 -2.79 -12.45 -10.12
CA VAL A 184 -3.54 -11.21 -10.40
C VAL A 184 -4.75 -11.50 -11.29
N GLU A 185 -4.59 -12.31 -12.34
CA GLU A 185 -5.69 -12.70 -13.23
C GLU A 185 -6.75 -13.52 -12.50
N ALA A 186 -6.34 -14.47 -11.65
CA ALA A 186 -7.28 -15.26 -10.84
C ALA A 186 -8.10 -14.39 -9.87
N LEU A 187 -7.51 -13.31 -9.35
CA LEU A 187 -8.20 -12.34 -8.49
C LEU A 187 -9.00 -11.28 -9.26
N ARG A 188 -8.84 -11.17 -10.59
CA ARG A 188 -9.48 -10.12 -11.40
C ARG A 188 -10.99 -10.10 -11.20
N GLY A 189 -11.63 -11.27 -11.09
CA GLY A 189 -13.08 -11.43 -10.91
C GLY A 189 -13.59 -11.43 -9.45
N THR A 190 -12.72 -11.39 -8.44
CA THR A 190 -13.13 -11.58 -7.03
C THR A 190 -13.65 -10.29 -6.39
N LEU A 191 -14.75 -9.75 -6.92
CA LEU A 191 -15.35 -8.50 -6.47
C LEU A 191 -15.84 -8.53 -5.03
N ASP A 192 -16.43 -9.65 -4.61
CA ASP A 192 -16.95 -9.80 -3.24
C ASP A 192 -15.83 -9.79 -2.21
N LEU A 193 -14.67 -10.36 -2.55
CA LEU A 193 -13.47 -10.30 -1.72
C LEU A 193 -13.00 -8.84 -1.56
N ARG A 194 -12.92 -8.09 -2.67
CA ARG A 194 -12.49 -6.68 -2.67
C ARG A 194 -13.45 -5.78 -1.89
N GLU A 195 -14.76 -5.95 -2.08
CA GLU A 195 -15.77 -5.22 -1.32
C GLU A 195 -15.64 -5.55 0.17
N SER A 196 -15.49 -6.85 0.51
CA SER A 196 -15.34 -7.31 1.89
C SER A 196 -14.15 -6.65 2.58
N LEU A 197 -13.01 -6.52 1.91
CA LEU A 197 -11.83 -5.82 2.42
C LEU A 197 -12.07 -4.30 2.57
N ALA A 198 -12.70 -3.68 1.58
CA ALA A 198 -12.96 -2.23 1.57
C ALA A 198 -13.92 -1.78 2.69
N VAL A 199 -14.85 -2.66 3.10
CA VAL A 199 -15.81 -2.33 4.17
C VAL A 199 -15.27 -2.60 5.58
N LEU A 200 -14.05 -3.15 5.74
CA LEU A 200 -13.45 -3.39 7.06
C LEU A 200 -12.97 -2.09 7.71
N GLY A 201 -13.57 -1.73 8.86
CA GLY A 201 -13.06 -0.74 9.82
C GLY A 201 -12.65 0.64 9.28
N GLU A 202 -12.08 1.48 10.15
CA GLU A 202 -11.18 2.55 9.70
C GLU A 202 -9.82 1.94 9.33
N ASP A 203 -9.06 2.60 8.47
CA ASP A 203 -7.80 2.08 7.94
C ASP A 203 -6.74 1.79 9.03
N VAL A 204 -6.10 0.59 8.99
CA VAL A 204 -5.02 0.18 9.93
C VAL A 204 -3.70 0.92 9.67
N ARG A 205 -3.69 1.79 8.68
CA ARG A 205 -2.50 2.40 8.06
C ARG A 205 -1.60 3.12 9.05
N ALA A 206 -2.17 3.79 10.07
CA ALA A 206 -1.42 4.54 11.07
C ALA A 206 -1.09 3.75 12.35
N GLY A 207 -1.56 2.51 12.44
CA GLY A 207 -1.65 1.80 13.70
C GLY A 207 -0.53 0.80 13.94
N VAL A 208 -0.51 -0.29 13.16
CA VAL A 208 0.43 -1.39 13.38
C VAL A 208 1.67 -1.18 12.53
N GLU A 209 2.76 -0.71 13.14
CA GLU A 209 4.10 -0.85 12.54
C GLU A 209 4.47 -2.33 12.49
N PRO A 210 4.49 -2.97 11.30
CA PRO A 210 4.68 -4.42 11.20
C PRO A 210 6.01 -4.86 11.82
N ALA A 211 7.07 -4.07 11.61
CA ALA A 211 8.40 -4.31 12.18
C ALA A 211 8.39 -4.41 13.70
N ARG A 212 7.63 -3.57 14.41
CA ARG A 212 7.54 -3.61 15.87
C ARG A 212 6.82 -4.85 16.36
N LEU A 213 5.72 -5.23 15.71
CA LEU A 213 4.97 -6.44 16.08
C LEU A 213 5.79 -7.70 15.81
N ILE A 214 6.53 -7.75 14.71
CA ILE A 214 7.46 -8.85 14.38
C ILE A 214 8.59 -8.92 15.41
N HIS A 215 9.23 -7.79 15.72
CA HIS A 215 10.30 -7.74 16.72
C HIS A 215 9.81 -8.18 18.10
N TRP A 216 8.63 -7.70 18.51
CA TRP A 216 7.98 -8.14 19.75
C TRP A 216 7.61 -9.62 19.71
N GLY A 217 7.14 -10.16 18.59
CA GLY A 217 6.83 -11.60 18.46
C GLY A 217 8.06 -12.50 18.57
N ARG A 218 9.19 -12.08 17.98
CA ARG A 218 10.45 -12.84 17.94
C ARG A 218 11.36 -12.65 19.15
N SER A 219 11.14 -11.62 19.95
CA SER A 219 11.95 -11.35 21.12
C SER A 219 11.98 -12.55 22.08
N PRO A 220 13.11 -12.84 22.76
CA PRO A 220 13.21 -13.97 23.66
C PRO A 220 12.19 -13.90 24.79
N ALA A 221 11.89 -15.07 25.36
CA ALA A 221 10.98 -15.15 26.49
C ALA A 221 11.52 -14.35 27.68
N ARG A 222 10.68 -13.48 28.24
CA ARG A 222 11.02 -12.63 29.39
C ARG A 222 10.77 -13.31 30.72
N PHE A 223 9.75 -14.18 30.78
CA PHE A 223 9.53 -15.00 31.96
C PHE A 223 10.59 -16.10 32.04
N GLY A 224 11.44 -16.05 33.07
CA GLY A 224 12.33 -17.12 33.44
C GLY A 224 11.57 -18.36 33.92
N PRO A 225 12.17 -19.57 33.89
CA PRO A 225 11.49 -20.81 34.26
C PRO A 225 10.86 -20.78 35.66
N ARG A 226 11.58 -20.21 36.64
CA ARG A 226 11.08 -20.03 38.02
C ARG A 226 9.89 -19.09 38.09
N GLN A 227 9.95 -17.94 37.40
CA GLN A 227 8.85 -16.98 37.37
C GLN A 227 7.56 -17.60 36.79
N ARG A 228 7.67 -18.45 35.76
CA ARG A 228 6.51 -19.14 35.18
C ARG A 228 5.83 -20.05 36.19
N VAL A 229 6.61 -20.87 36.89
CA VAL A 229 6.07 -21.80 37.90
C VAL A 229 5.45 -21.02 39.06
N VAL A 230 6.15 -19.97 39.54
CA VAL A 230 5.65 -19.12 40.63
C VAL A 230 4.33 -18.45 40.24
N VAL A 231 4.22 -17.86 39.05
CA VAL A 231 2.97 -17.23 38.59
C VAL A 231 1.86 -18.24 38.38
N LEU A 232 2.17 -19.44 37.85
CA LEU A 232 1.17 -20.49 37.67
C LEU A 232 0.60 -20.97 39.01
N VAL A 233 1.46 -21.16 40.02
CA VAL A 233 1.05 -21.61 41.36
C VAL A 233 0.33 -20.49 42.11
N LEU A 234 0.93 -19.30 42.19
CA LEU A 234 0.36 -18.17 42.93
C LEU A 234 -0.90 -17.62 42.27
N GLY A 235 -1.02 -17.71 40.93
CA GLY A 235 -2.23 -17.34 40.20
C GLY A 235 -3.44 -18.24 40.52
N VAL A 236 -3.24 -19.39 41.16
CA VAL A 236 -4.32 -20.25 41.68
C VAL A 236 -4.46 -20.10 43.20
N VAL A 237 -3.34 -20.07 43.92
CA VAL A 237 -3.33 -20.04 45.39
C VAL A 237 -3.84 -18.71 45.95
N LEU A 238 -3.37 -17.56 45.42
CA LEU A 238 -3.72 -16.24 45.96
C LEU A 238 -5.22 -15.92 45.83
N PRO A 239 -5.90 -16.24 44.70
CA PRO A 239 -7.36 -16.07 44.62
C PRO A 239 -8.16 -16.93 45.61
N ILE A 240 -7.70 -18.16 45.87
CA ILE A 240 -8.33 -19.04 46.87
C ILE A 240 -8.16 -18.44 48.28
N LEU A 241 -6.96 -17.94 48.60
CA LEU A 241 -6.69 -17.29 49.89
C LEU A 241 -7.46 -15.97 50.03
N ALA A 242 -7.61 -15.19 48.97
CA ALA A 242 -8.43 -13.98 48.94
C ALA A 242 -9.91 -14.32 49.24
N ALA A 243 -10.46 -15.34 48.58
CA ALA A 243 -11.82 -15.80 48.81
C ALA A 243 -12.03 -16.30 50.25
N ALA A 244 -11.07 -17.08 50.78
CA ALA A 244 -11.08 -17.53 52.17
C ALA A 244 -10.98 -16.35 53.15
N GLY A 245 -10.15 -15.35 52.84
CA GLY A 245 -10.01 -14.12 53.63
C GLY A 245 -11.30 -13.31 53.70
N VAL A 246 -12.04 -13.23 52.61
CA VAL A 246 -13.37 -12.61 52.59
C VAL A 246 -14.38 -13.44 53.40
N ALA A 247 -14.40 -14.76 53.22
CA ALA A 247 -15.34 -15.65 53.92
C ALA A 247 -15.11 -15.70 55.44
N LEU A 248 -13.85 -15.62 55.87
CA LEU A 248 -13.46 -15.71 57.28
C LEU A 248 -13.31 -14.34 57.97
N TRP A 249 -13.57 -13.24 57.26
CA TRP A 249 -13.36 -11.88 57.77
C TRP A 249 -14.03 -11.66 59.12
N THR A 250 -15.29 -12.09 59.27
CA THR A 250 -16.09 -11.87 60.47
C THR A 250 -15.54 -12.61 61.69
N ALA A 251 -14.84 -13.72 61.48
CA ALA A 251 -14.33 -14.57 62.54
C ALA A 251 -12.85 -14.31 62.87
N TRP A 252 -12.03 -13.93 61.88
CA TRP A 252 -10.56 -13.82 62.02
C TRP A 252 -10.00 -12.43 61.70
N GLY A 253 -10.86 -11.48 61.33
CA GLY A 253 -10.48 -10.13 60.91
C GLY A 253 -9.85 -10.09 59.50
N PRO A 254 -9.35 -8.92 59.07
CA PRO A 254 -8.90 -8.70 57.69
C PRO A 254 -7.49 -9.24 57.39
N TRP A 255 -6.81 -9.85 58.37
CA TRP A 255 -5.38 -10.13 58.28
C TRP A 255 -5.00 -11.09 57.15
N LEU A 256 -5.81 -12.12 56.90
CA LEU A 256 -5.60 -13.05 55.78
C LEU A 256 -5.71 -12.33 54.42
N LEU A 257 -6.66 -11.41 54.30
CA LEU A 257 -6.83 -10.61 53.08
C LEU A 257 -5.68 -9.61 52.90
N ILE A 258 -5.27 -8.92 53.96
CA ILE A 258 -4.12 -8.00 53.94
C ILE A 258 -2.83 -8.73 53.55
N ALA A 259 -2.58 -9.91 54.11
CA ALA A 259 -1.42 -10.72 53.77
C ALA A 259 -1.45 -11.18 52.30
N THR A 260 -2.62 -11.55 51.78
CA THR A 260 -2.81 -11.95 50.38
C THR A 260 -2.52 -10.78 49.44
N VAL A 261 -3.09 -9.60 49.72
CA VAL A 261 -2.84 -8.37 48.94
C VAL A 261 -1.36 -7.95 49.00
N ALA A 262 -0.72 -8.06 50.17
CA ALA A 262 0.72 -7.78 50.31
C ALA A 262 1.57 -8.74 49.48
N ALA A 263 1.22 -10.04 49.46
CA ALA A 263 1.90 -11.04 48.64
C ALA A 263 1.73 -10.78 47.13
N GLU A 264 0.53 -10.38 46.69
CA GLU A 264 0.27 -9.96 45.31
C GLU A 264 1.05 -8.70 44.92
N GLY A 265 1.14 -7.72 45.82
CA GLY A 265 1.95 -6.51 45.64
C GLY A 265 3.44 -6.83 45.50
N ALA A 266 3.95 -7.77 46.31
CA ALA A 266 5.33 -8.25 46.20
C ALA A 266 5.56 -8.99 44.87
N LEU A 267 4.62 -9.84 44.44
CA LEU A 267 4.66 -10.53 43.15
C LEU A 267 4.68 -9.54 41.98
N HIS A 268 3.80 -8.54 41.98
CA HIS A 268 3.77 -7.49 40.97
C HIS A 268 5.07 -6.68 40.94
N ARG A 269 5.61 -6.33 42.11
CA ARG A 269 6.87 -5.59 42.21
C ARG A 269 8.06 -6.41 41.71
N TRP A 270 8.08 -7.71 41.98
CA TRP A 270 9.10 -8.63 41.46
C TRP A 270 9.01 -8.81 39.94
N LEU A 271 7.80 -8.79 39.38
CA LEU A 271 7.56 -8.95 37.94
C LEU A 271 7.48 -7.63 37.17
N LYS A 272 7.65 -6.48 37.84
CA LYS A 272 7.37 -5.15 37.30
C LYS A 272 7.94 -4.93 35.89
N ASP A 273 9.23 -5.21 35.70
CA ASP A 273 9.91 -4.98 34.43
C ASP A 273 9.38 -5.89 33.31
N THR A 274 8.99 -7.12 33.65
CA THR A 274 8.40 -8.08 32.71
C THR A 274 7.00 -7.65 32.30
N LEU A 275 6.17 -7.21 33.27
CA LEU A 275 4.81 -6.76 33.04
C LEU A 275 4.77 -5.48 32.20
N VAL A 276 5.62 -4.50 32.52
CA VAL A 276 5.72 -3.23 31.79
C VAL A 276 6.19 -3.47 30.34
N TRP A 277 7.16 -4.36 30.13
CA TRP A 277 7.64 -4.67 28.78
C TRP A 277 6.58 -5.39 27.93
N LEU A 278 5.84 -6.33 28.52
CA LEU A 278 4.80 -7.09 27.80
C LEU A 278 3.62 -6.22 27.38
N SER A 279 3.30 -5.20 28.17
CA SER A 279 2.14 -4.34 27.92
C SER A 279 2.45 -3.16 26.99
N GLY A 280 3.69 -2.65 27.01
CA GLY A 280 4.11 -1.43 26.32
C GLY A 280 3.84 -1.35 24.81
N PRO A 281 4.18 -2.36 23.98
CA PRO A 281 4.01 -2.28 22.53
C PRO A 281 2.58 -2.48 22.00
N VAL A 282 1.68 -3.07 22.80
CA VAL A 282 0.39 -3.59 22.29
C VAL A 282 -0.85 -3.10 23.04
N GLU A 283 -0.74 -2.61 24.29
CA GLU A 283 -1.89 -2.06 25.03
C GLU A 283 -2.57 -0.88 24.31
N ARG A 284 -1.82 -0.08 23.54
CA ARG A 284 -2.36 1.11 22.84
C ARG A 284 -3.01 0.80 21.48
N ARG A 285 -3.03 -0.47 21.04
CA ARG A 285 -3.26 -0.86 19.63
C ARG A 285 -4.32 -1.95 19.43
N GLY A 286 -5.20 -2.16 20.42
CA GLY A 286 -6.21 -3.24 20.39
C GLY A 286 -7.20 -3.18 19.21
N ALA A 287 -7.57 -1.98 18.75
CA ALA A 287 -8.43 -1.80 17.58
C ALA A 287 -7.75 -2.24 16.27
N GLU A 288 -6.44 -2.06 16.18
CA GLU A 288 -5.67 -2.35 14.99
C GLU A 288 -5.45 -3.86 14.79
N LEU A 289 -5.23 -4.58 15.90
CA LEU A 289 -5.19 -6.05 15.89
C LEU A 289 -6.54 -6.66 15.50
N GLU A 290 -7.66 -6.00 15.83
CA GLU A 290 -8.98 -6.46 15.39
C GLU A 290 -9.11 -6.38 13.87
N ILE A 291 -8.72 -5.26 13.27
CA ILE A 291 -8.81 -5.11 11.81
C ILE A 291 -7.81 -6.04 11.12
N LEU A 292 -6.58 -6.17 11.63
CA LEU A 292 -5.61 -7.16 11.11
C LEU A 292 -6.19 -8.58 11.13
N ALA A 293 -6.84 -8.98 12.22
CA ALA A 293 -7.51 -10.28 12.31
C ALA A 293 -8.65 -10.41 11.28
N GLN A 294 -9.43 -9.34 11.04
CA GLN A 294 -10.50 -9.34 10.05
C GLN A 294 -9.98 -9.42 8.61
N VAL A 295 -8.90 -8.70 8.28
CA VAL A 295 -8.25 -8.78 6.96
C VAL A 295 -7.70 -10.20 6.72
N LEU A 296 -6.99 -10.76 7.70
CA LEU A 296 -6.51 -12.14 7.65
C LEU A 296 -7.66 -13.13 7.45
N ALA A 297 -8.74 -13.00 8.24
CA ALA A 297 -9.91 -13.87 8.14
C ALA A 297 -10.57 -13.80 6.76
N THR A 298 -10.59 -12.61 6.14
CA THR A 298 -11.17 -12.41 4.81
C THR A 298 -10.40 -13.18 3.74
N PHE A 299 -9.07 -13.18 3.79
CA PHE A 299 -8.24 -13.99 2.88
C PHE A 299 -8.24 -15.48 3.21
N GLU A 300 -8.31 -15.87 4.49
CA GLU A 300 -8.40 -17.27 4.91
C GLU A 300 -9.72 -17.93 4.50
N GLN A 301 -10.81 -17.16 4.43
CA GLN A 301 -12.13 -17.66 4.03
C GLN A 301 -12.35 -17.63 2.51
N ALA A 302 -11.53 -16.90 1.77
CA ALA A 302 -11.62 -16.83 0.32
C ALA A 302 -11.29 -18.20 -0.31
N ALA A 303 -12.08 -18.60 -1.31
CA ALA A 303 -11.81 -19.80 -2.08
C ALA A 303 -10.88 -19.45 -3.26
N PHE A 304 -9.66 -19.97 -3.25
CA PHE A 304 -8.70 -19.79 -4.32
C PHE A 304 -8.51 -21.06 -5.13
N GLU A 305 -8.69 -20.97 -6.45
CA GLU A 305 -8.39 -22.04 -7.38
C GLU A 305 -6.93 -22.02 -7.83
N GLU A 306 -6.35 -20.82 -7.97
CA GLU A 306 -4.97 -20.66 -8.44
C GLU A 306 -3.96 -21.20 -7.38
N PRO A 307 -3.00 -22.06 -7.77
CA PRO A 307 -2.06 -22.69 -6.83
C PRO A 307 -1.18 -21.74 -6.02
N GLY A 308 -0.69 -20.65 -6.61
CA GLY A 308 0.09 -19.61 -5.92
C GLY A 308 -0.68 -18.93 -4.80
N LEU A 309 -1.94 -18.55 -5.04
CA LEU A 309 -2.83 -17.98 -4.02
C LEU A 309 -3.10 -18.99 -2.91
N ARG A 310 -3.28 -20.28 -3.23
CA ARG A 310 -3.41 -21.34 -2.21
C ARG A 310 -2.14 -21.51 -1.39
N ALA A 311 -0.96 -21.39 -2.01
CA ALA A 311 0.31 -21.42 -1.29
C ALA A 311 0.47 -20.22 -0.34
N LEU A 312 0.06 -19.01 -0.78
CA LEU A 312 0.02 -17.82 0.08
C LEU A 312 -0.97 -17.97 1.23
N GLN A 313 -2.16 -18.48 0.96
CA GLN A 313 -3.18 -18.74 1.98
C GLN A 313 -2.71 -19.80 2.99
N ALA A 314 -2.01 -20.84 2.55
CA ALA A 314 -1.46 -21.88 3.43
C ALA A 314 -0.43 -21.33 4.43
N ARG A 315 0.35 -20.30 4.05
CA ARG A 315 1.29 -19.58 4.94
C ARG A 315 0.57 -18.85 6.09
N LEU A 316 -0.74 -18.55 5.96
CA LEU A 316 -1.57 -18.00 7.03
C LEU A 316 -2.08 -19.06 8.02
N GLY A 317 -1.91 -20.35 7.72
CA GLY A 317 -2.26 -21.44 8.64
C GLY A 317 -1.21 -21.65 9.74
N SER A 318 -1.44 -22.59 10.65
CA SER A 318 -0.44 -23.10 11.61
C SER A 318 -0.31 -24.61 11.55
N GLU A 319 0.84 -25.13 11.99
CA GLU A 319 1.03 -26.58 12.21
C GLU A 319 0.01 -27.15 13.21
N SER A 320 -0.49 -26.30 14.12
CA SER A 320 -1.55 -26.65 15.08
C SER A 320 -2.97 -26.59 14.48
N GLY A 321 -3.11 -26.31 13.17
CA GLY A 321 -4.36 -26.20 12.45
C GLY A 321 -5.18 -24.94 12.76
N ARG A 322 -4.62 -23.97 13.50
CA ARG A 322 -5.28 -22.70 13.83
C ARG A 322 -4.94 -21.63 12.78
N PRO A 323 -5.94 -20.91 12.24
CA PRO A 323 -5.67 -19.80 11.32
C PRO A 323 -5.02 -18.60 12.03
N ALA A 324 -4.23 -17.82 11.30
CA ALA A 324 -3.57 -16.60 11.79
C ALA A 324 -4.59 -15.60 12.36
N SER A 325 -5.74 -15.42 11.72
CA SER A 325 -6.80 -14.54 12.21
C SER A 325 -7.25 -14.90 13.62
N ALA A 326 -7.49 -16.18 13.90
CA ALA A 326 -7.91 -16.67 15.20
C ALA A 326 -6.79 -16.52 16.24
N SER A 327 -5.53 -16.71 15.84
CA SER A 327 -4.36 -16.48 16.70
C SER A 327 -4.21 -15.01 17.08
N ILE A 328 -4.34 -14.07 16.12
CA ILE A 328 -4.30 -12.62 16.38
C ILE A 328 -5.51 -12.17 17.21
N ALA A 329 -6.72 -12.65 16.90
CA ALA A 329 -7.93 -12.36 17.68
C ALA A 329 -7.82 -12.88 19.13
N ARG A 330 -7.14 -14.02 19.34
CA ARG A 330 -6.81 -14.51 20.68
C ARG A 330 -5.85 -13.58 21.40
N LEU A 331 -4.79 -13.11 20.74
CA LEU A 331 -3.88 -12.11 21.32
C LEU A 331 -4.64 -10.85 21.74
N ARG A 332 -5.49 -10.31 20.85
CA ARG A 332 -6.31 -9.14 21.16
C ARG A 332 -7.18 -9.37 22.40
N ARG A 333 -7.84 -10.53 22.50
CA ARG A 333 -8.64 -10.87 23.69
C ARG A 333 -7.79 -10.92 24.96
N LEU A 334 -6.62 -11.55 24.91
CA LEU A 334 -5.70 -11.61 26.06
C LEU A 334 -5.24 -10.22 26.51
N LEU A 335 -4.92 -9.34 25.57
CA LEU A 335 -4.53 -7.96 25.85
C LEU A 335 -5.70 -7.13 26.39
N GLY A 336 -6.90 -7.30 25.84
CA GLY A 336 -8.11 -6.66 26.34
C GLY A 336 -8.41 -7.06 27.78
N TRP A 337 -8.29 -8.36 28.09
CA TRP A 337 -8.43 -8.85 29.46
C TRP A 337 -7.32 -8.30 30.37
N TYR A 338 -6.06 -8.33 29.93
CA TYR A 338 -4.95 -7.75 30.68
C TYR A 338 -5.20 -6.27 31.01
N GLY A 339 -5.59 -5.47 30.02
CA GLY A 339 -5.89 -4.05 30.18
C GLY A 339 -7.13 -3.76 31.05
N ALA A 340 -8.10 -4.68 31.13
CA ALA A 340 -9.30 -4.52 31.96
C ALA A 340 -8.98 -4.31 33.44
N GLN A 341 -7.83 -4.79 33.92
CA GLN A 341 -7.35 -4.58 35.30
C GLN A 341 -7.18 -3.10 35.65
N ASN A 342 -6.97 -2.24 34.65
CA ASN A 342 -6.80 -0.80 34.83
C ASN A 342 -8.14 -0.07 34.89
N SER A 343 -9.28 -0.76 34.74
CA SER A 343 -10.59 -0.13 34.92
C SER A 343 -10.90 0.08 36.40
N GLY A 344 -11.27 1.31 36.78
CA GLY A 344 -11.38 1.70 38.19
C GLY A 344 -12.32 0.84 39.04
N LEU A 345 -13.40 0.31 38.45
CA LEU A 345 -14.35 -0.57 39.13
C LEU A 345 -13.86 -2.03 39.23
N PHE A 346 -13.04 -2.50 38.27
CA PHE A 346 -12.57 -3.88 38.26
C PHE A 346 -11.22 -4.05 38.97
N PHE A 347 -10.43 -3.00 39.13
CA PHE A 347 -9.10 -3.05 39.74
C PHE A 347 -9.06 -3.83 41.08
N PRO A 348 -9.96 -3.60 42.06
CA PRO A 348 -9.94 -4.35 43.32
C PRO A 348 -10.19 -5.85 43.12
N ILE A 349 -11.06 -6.22 42.17
CA ILE A 349 -11.36 -7.61 41.83
C ILE A 349 -10.17 -8.23 41.10
N ALA A 350 -9.58 -7.50 40.15
CA ALA A 350 -8.42 -7.94 39.38
C ALA A 350 -7.20 -8.20 40.27
N LEU A 351 -7.02 -7.36 41.30
CA LEU A 351 -5.99 -7.55 42.32
C LEU A 351 -6.17 -8.94 42.97
N LEU A 352 -7.32 -9.17 43.63
CA LEU A 352 -7.63 -10.42 44.34
C LEU A 352 -7.60 -11.70 43.48
N LEU A 353 -7.74 -11.56 42.16
CA LEU A 353 -7.69 -12.67 41.21
C LEU A 353 -6.28 -12.94 40.67
N CYS A 354 -5.25 -12.24 41.16
CA CYS A 354 -3.90 -12.27 40.59
C CYS A 354 -3.95 -12.10 39.05
N TRP A 355 -4.81 -11.20 38.58
CA TRP A 355 -5.24 -11.12 37.19
C TRP A 355 -4.10 -10.77 36.22
N GLY A 356 -3.37 -9.68 36.51
CA GLY A 356 -2.28 -9.19 35.67
C GLY A 356 -1.19 -10.21 35.38
N PRO A 357 -0.55 -10.81 36.41
CA PRO A 357 0.48 -11.82 36.22
C PRO A 357 -0.02 -13.04 35.44
N SER A 358 -1.26 -13.47 35.69
CA SER A 358 -1.87 -14.63 35.02
C SER A 358 -2.06 -14.38 33.53
N PHE A 359 -2.61 -13.23 33.14
CA PHE A 359 -2.77 -12.86 31.73
C PHE A 359 -1.44 -12.51 31.07
N ALA A 360 -0.48 -11.93 31.78
CA ALA A 360 0.88 -11.73 31.26
C ALA A 360 1.57 -13.06 30.92
N LEU A 361 1.41 -14.09 31.77
CA LEU A 361 1.91 -15.43 31.48
C LEU A 361 1.19 -16.06 30.27
N ALA A 362 -0.11 -15.83 30.12
CA ALA A 362 -0.88 -16.29 28.97
C ALA A 362 -0.45 -15.61 27.65
N ILE A 363 -0.17 -14.30 27.68
CA ILE A 363 0.39 -13.54 26.55
C ILE A 363 1.78 -14.06 26.21
N GLU A 364 2.63 -14.30 27.22
CA GLU A 364 3.97 -14.87 27.00
C GLU A 364 3.92 -16.28 26.38
N ARG A 365 2.95 -17.10 26.80
CA ARG A 365 2.72 -18.41 26.18
C ARG A 365 2.32 -18.25 24.71
N TRP A 366 1.40 -17.33 24.42
CA TRP A 366 1.03 -17.02 23.05
C TRP A 366 2.25 -16.55 22.22
N ARG A 367 3.09 -15.65 22.76
CA ARG A 367 4.29 -15.16 22.06
C ARG A 367 5.27 -16.28 21.73
N ARG A 368 5.44 -17.24 22.63
CA ARG A 368 6.33 -18.38 22.41
C ARG A 368 5.81 -19.30 21.31
N ASP A 369 4.50 -19.58 21.35
CA ASP A 369 3.89 -20.58 20.48
C ASP A 369 3.61 -20.02 19.07
N GLU A 370 3.23 -18.75 18.96
CA GLU A 370 2.73 -18.13 17.72
C GLU A 370 3.58 -16.92 17.26
N GLY A 371 4.31 -16.27 18.18
CA GLY A 371 5.04 -15.02 17.93
C GLY A 371 6.08 -15.07 16.80
N PRO A 372 6.88 -16.15 16.64
CA PRO A 372 7.83 -16.27 15.53
C PRO A 372 7.18 -16.24 14.13
N ARG A 373 5.90 -16.64 14.04
CA ARG A 373 5.15 -16.82 12.79
C ARG A 373 4.48 -15.53 12.29
N ILE A 374 4.37 -14.52 13.15
CA ILE A 374 3.84 -13.19 12.81
C ILE A 374 4.51 -12.63 11.56
N ALA A 375 5.82 -12.78 11.43
CA ALA A 375 6.57 -12.30 10.27
C ALA A 375 6.12 -12.95 8.96
N GLU A 376 5.87 -14.26 8.99
CA GLU A 376 5.39 -15.01 7.82
C GLU A 376 3.96 -14.60 7.47
N TRP A 377 3.09 -14.46 8.48
CA TRP A 377 1.70 -14.03 8.29
C TRP A 377 1.61 -12.62 7.68
N ILE A 378 2.38 -11.68 8.22
CA ILE A 378 2.43 -10.30 7.71
C ILE A 378 2.99 -10.26 6.29
N ALA A 379 4.03 -11.04 5.98
CA ALA A 379 4.58 -11.11 4.64
C ALA A 379 3.58 -11.68 3.63
N ALA A 380 2.94 -12.82 3.96
CA ALA A 380 1.92 -13.44 3.11
C ALA A 380 0.70 -12.53 2.91
N LEU A 381 0.25 -11.87 3.99
CA LEU A 381 -0.82 -10.88 3.91
C LEU A 381 -0.43 -9.70 3.01
N GLY A 382 0.79 -9.19 3.13
CA GLY A 382 1.29 -8.10 2.30
C GLY A 382 1.30 -8.45 0.81
N GLU A 383 1.70 -9.67 0.47
CA GLU A 383 1.63 -10.20 -0.91
C GLU A 383 0.18 -10.30 -1.41
N LEU A 384 -0.74 -10.84 -0.60
CA LEU A 384 -2.16 -10.97 -0.95
C LEU A 384 -2.84 -9.61 -1.19
N GLU A 385 -2.57 -8.61 -0.35
CA GLU A 385 -3.12 -7.26 -0.52
C GLU A 385 -2.54 -6.53 -1.74
N ALA A 386 -1.23 -6.69 -2.01
CA ALA A 386 -0.61 -6.14 -3.19
C ALA A 386 -1.19 -6.78 -4.47
N LEU A 387 -1.35 -8.10 -4.49
CA LEU A 387 -2.04 -8.82 -5.58
C LEU A 387 -3.48 -8.34 -5.77
N SER A 388 -4.24 -8.17 -4.68
CA SER A 388 -5.61 -7.64 -4.74
C SER A 388 -5.67 -6.21 -5.29
N SER A 389 -4.66 -5.39 -5.01
CA SER A 389 -4.54 -4.03 -5.55
C SER A 389 -4.31 -4.06 -7.07
N LEU A 390 -3.36 -4.86 -7.53
CA LEU A 390 -3.11 -5.05 -8.97
C LEU A 390 -4.32 -5.68 -9.69
N ALA A 391 -5.02 -6.62 -9.05
CA ALA A 391 -6.21 -7.25 -9.60
C ALA A 391 -7.39 -6.27 -9.72
N SER A 392 -7.47 -5.28 -8.84
CA SER A 392 -8.45 -4.19 -8.95
C SER A 392 -8.17 -3.35 -10.20
N HIS A 393 -6.91 -2.96 -10.41
CA HIS A 393 -6.49 -2.26 -11.63
C HIS A 393 -6.77 -3.07 -12.90
N ALA A 394 -6.49 -4.38 -12.87
CA ALA A 394 -6.73 -5.29 -13.98
C ALA A 394 -8.22 -5.52 -14.28
N PHE A 395 -9.11 -5.39 -13.28
CA PHE A 395 -10.55 -5.45 -13.50
C PHE A 395 -11.06 -4.15 -14.12
N GLU A 396 -10.56 -3.01 -13.65
CA GLU A 396 -10.97 -1.67 -14.08
C GLU A 396 -10.45 -1.32 -15.50
N ASN A 397 -9.40 -2.01 -15.96
CA ASN A 397 -8.80 -1.85 -17.28
C ASN A 397 -8.80 -3.18 -18.04
N PRO A 398 -9.98 -3.66 -18.50
CA PRO A 398 -10.10 -4.98 -19.13
C PRO A 398 -9.37 -5.09 -20.48
N ASP A 399 -9.15 -3.97 -21.17
CA ASP A 399 -8.48 -3.91 -22.47
C ASP A 399 -6.95 -3.87 -22.34
N ASP A 400 -6.42 -3.65 -21.13
CA ASP A 400 -4.98 -3.59 -20.88
C ASP A 400 -4.45 -5.03 -20.67
N PRO A 401 -3.51 -5.52 -21.51
CA PRO A 401 -3.00 -6.89 -21.44
C PRO A 401 -1.93 -7.04 -20.36
N PHE A 402 -1.73 -8.27 -19.90
CA PHE A 402 -0.48 -8.62 -19.20
C PHE A 402 0.64 -8.75 -20.24
N PRO A 403 1.85 -8.22 -19.96
CA PRO A 403 2.95 -8.32 -20.89
C PRO A 403 3.45 -9.77 -20.99
N GLU A 404 3.84 -10.18 -22.20
CA GLU A 404 4.53 -11.45 -22.46
C GLU A 404 5.95 -11.39 -21.88
N LEU A 405 6.20 -12.17 -20.83
CA LEU A 405 7.49 -12.16 -20.15
C LEU A 405 8.50 -13.06 -20.87
N ARG A 406 9.64 -12.49 -21.26
CA ARG A 406 10.75 -13.17 -21.93
C ARG A 406 12.00 -13.19 -21.07
N ALA A 407 12.71 -14.32 -21.04
CA ALA A 407 14.01 -14.37 -20.38
C ALA A 407 15.03 -13.54 -21.16
N SER A 408 15.94 -12.88 -20.46
CA SER A 408 17.11 -12.28 -21.11
C SER A 408 18.11 -13.41 -21.38
N GLU A 409 18.15 -13.90 -22.61
CA GLU A 409 19.14 -14.91 -23.01
C GLU A 409 20.52 -14.26 -23.23
N ALA A 410 21.59 -15.04 -23.05
CA ALA A 410 22.96 -14.51 -23.10
C ALA A 410 23.35 -13.99 -24.50
N GLU A 411 22.78 -14.54 -25.56
CA GLU A 411 23.09 -14.15 -26.95
C GLU A 411 22.20 -12.98 -27.43
N ASP A 412 20.91 -12.99 -27.11
CA ASP A 412 19.92 -12.02 -27.62
C ASP A 412 19.64 -10.85 -26.66
N GLY A 413 20.15 -10.86 -25.43
CA GLY A 413 20.00 -9.79 -24.45
C GLY A 413 18.54 -9.50 -24.05
N PRO A 414 18.26 -8.37 -23.36
CA PRO A 414 16.90 -8.02 -22.96
C PRO A 414 16.04 -7.57 -24.15
N VAL A 415 14.73 -7.88 -24.07
CA VAL A 415 13.70 -7.50 -25.04
C VAL A 415 12.70 -6.54 -24.40
N LEU A 416 12.36 -5.47 -25.15
CA LEU A 416 11.27 -4.56 -24.84
C LEU A 416 10.56 -4.18 -26.14
N GLU A 417 9.45 -4.85 -26.42
CA GLU A 417 8.59 -4.58 -27.58
C GLU A 417 7.19 -4.25 -27.08
N GLY A 418 6.49 -3.34 -27.74
CA GLY A 418 5.07 -3.14 -27.48
C GLY A 418 4.41 -2.19 -28.47
N GLU A 419 3.10 -2.35 -28.60
CA GLU A 419 2.28 -1.65 -29.58
C GLU A 419 1.25 -0.77 -28.86
N ALA A 420 1.09 0.45 -29.35
CA ALA A 420 0.16 1.44 -28.82
C ALA A 420 0.32 1.67 -27.30
N LEU A 421 1.54 1.86 -26.81
CA LEU A 421 1.79 2.21 -25.41
C LEU A 421 1.21 3.59 -25.10
N GLY A 422 0.42 3.66 -24.04
CA GLY A 422 -0.10 4.90 -23.46
C GLY A 422 0.39 5.08 -22.01
N HIS A 423 0.33 6.30 -21.51
CA HIS A 423 0.68 6.59 -20.12
C HIS A 423 -0.53 6.33 -19.20
N PRO A 424 -0.43 5.46 -18.17
CA PRO A 424 -1.58 5.09 -17.35
C PRO A 424 -2.13 6.23 -16.48
N LEU A 425 -1.31 7.25 -16.19
CA LEU A 425 -1.74 8.46 -15.47
C LEU A 425 -2.36 9.53 -16.38
N LEU A 426 -2.30 9.37 -17.72
CA LEU A 426 -2.97 10.29 -18.64
C LEU A 426 -4.40 9.79 -18.93
N PRO A 427 -5.39 10.69 -19.00
CA PRO A 427 -6.75 10.31 -19.36
C PRO A 427 -6.79 9.63 -20.73
N ARG A 428 -7.51 8.51 -20.84
CA ARG A 428 -7.52 7.69 -22.07
C ARG A 428 -7.92 8.49 -23.30
N ALA A 429 -8.91 9.39 -23.16
CA ALA A 429 -9.42 10.23 -24.24
C ALA A 429 -8.40 11.23 -24.81
N ARG A 430 -7.32 11.55 -24.06
CA ARG A 430 -6.28 12.51 -24.46
C ARG A 430 -4.91 11.84 -24.68
N CYS A 431 -4.79 10.56 -24.37
CA CYS A 431 -3.53 9.84 -24.45
C CYS A 431 -3.25 9.41 -25.90
N VAL A 432 -2.24 10.02 -26.53
CA VAL A 432 -1.70 9.52 -27.81
C VAL A 432 -0.76 8.36 -27.52
N THR A 433 -0.97 7.24 -28.21
CA THR A 433 -0.19 6.02 -28.03
C THR A 433 0.96 5.92 -29.02
N ASN A 434 2.06 5.28 -28.62
CA ASN A 434 3.24 5.08 -29.46
C ASN A 434 3.79 3.67 -29.33
N ASP A 435 4.46 3.17 -30.36
CA ASP A 435 5.09 1.85 -30.36
C ASP A 435 6.52 1.92 -29.82
N ILE A 436 7.04 0.79 -29.35
CA ILE A 436 8.46 0.63 -29.01
C ILE A 436 8.95 -0.76 -29.42
N GLY A 437 10.16 -0.83 -29.97
CA GLY A 437 10.81 -2.09 -30.30
C GLY A 437 12.31 -2.02 -30.05
N LEU A 438 12.75 -2.55 -28.91
CA LEU A 438 14.15 -2.69 -28.52
C LEU A 438 14.45 -4.18 -28.36
N ARG A 439 15.16 -4.75 -29.33
CA ARG A 439 15.56 -6.15 -29.41
C ARG A 439 16.82 -6.26 -30.28
N ALA A 440 17.62 -7.30 -30.10
CA ALA A 440 18.81 -7.51 -30.93
C ALA A 440 18.49 -7.38 -32.45
N PRO A 441 19.26 -6.59 -33.24
CA PRO A 441 20.45 -5.82 -32.84
C PRO A 441 20.14 -4.44 -32.25
N LEU A 442 18.95 -3.88 -32.44
CA LEU A 442 18.55 -2.53 -32.00
C LEU A 442 18.30 -2.46 -30.48
N ARG A 443 19.12 -1.70 -29.77
CA ARG A 443 19.09 -1.60 -28.31
C ARG A 443 18.65 -0.24 -27.80
N ALA A 444 18.80 0.82 -28.59
CA ALA A 444 18.42 2.15 -28.12
C ALA A 444 17.83 3.06 -29.19
N TYR A 445 16.92 3.93 -28.75
CA TYR A 445 16.40 5.04 -29.54
C TYR A 445 17.02 6.35 -29.09
N VAL A 446 17.52 7.14 -30.04
CA VAL A 446 17.84 8.55 -29.85
C VAL A 446 16.66 9.37 -30.32
N VAL A 447 15.99 10.04 -29.37
CA VAL A 447 14.71 10.72 -29.54
C VAL A 447 14.95 12.22 -29.71
N SER A 448 14.70 12.74 -30.90
CA SER A 448 14.79 14.17 -31.22
C SER A 448 13.40 14.82 -31.32
N GLY A 449 13.34 16.15 -31.28
CA GLY A 449 12.07 16.88 -31.30
C GLY A 449 12.14 18.20 -30.53
N SER A 450 11.21 19.11 -30.81
CA SER A 450 11.11 20.38 -30.10
C SER A 450 10.72 20.18 -28.63
N ASN A 451 10.90 21.21 -27.80
CA ASN A 451 10.38 21.18 -26.43
C ASN A 451 8.85 21.11 -26.48
N MET A 452 8.24 20.40 -25.52
CA MET A 452 6.79 20.16 -25.46
C MET A 452 6.22 19.20 -26.51
N SER A 453 7.02 18.64 -27.42
CA SER A 453 6.59 17.65 -28.42
C SER A 453 6.23 16.26 -27.88
N GLY A 454 6.45 16.02 -26.58
CA GLY A 454 6.08 14.77 -25.90
C GLY A 454 7.23 13.80 -25.62
N LYS A 455 8.49 14.16 -25.91
CA LYS A 455 9.68 13.30 -25.68
C LYS A 455 9.76 12.73 -24.26
N SER A 456 9.77 13.59 -23.24
CA SER A 456 9.87 13.17 -21.83
C SER A 456 8.65 12.34 -21.40
N THR A 457 7.45 12.67 -21.90
CA THR A 457 6.23 11.89 -21.67
C THR A 457 6.34 10.49 -22.26
N PHE A 458 6.95 10.32 -23.43
CA PHE A 458 7.19 9.01 -24.02
C PHE A 458 8.19 8.18 -23.20
N LEU A 459 9.29 8.77 -22.73
CA LEU A 459 10.23 8.09 -21.82
C LEU A 459 9.53 7.62 -20.53
N ARG A 460 8.69 8.47 -19.93
CA ARG A 460 7.88 8.10 -18.75
C ARG A 460 6.88 7.00 -19.08
N THR A 461 6.24 7.07 -20.24
CA THR A 461 5.29 6.05 -20.72
C THR A 461 5.94 4.68 -20.79
N VAL A 462 7.13 4.60 -21.39
CA VAL A 462 7.89 3.34 -21.47
C VAL A 462 8.27 2.86 -20.06
N GLY A 463 8.88 3.74 -19.25
CA GLY A 463 9.34 3.39 -17.90
C GLY A 463 8.22 2.87 -17.00
N VAL A 464 7.07 3.57 -16.96
CA VAL A 464 5.92 3.21 -16.13
C VAL A 464 5.30 1.88 -16.59
N ASN A 465 5.18 1.63 -17.89
CA ASN A 465 4.67 0.35 -18.38
C ASN A 465 5.62 -0.82 -18.07
N VAL A 466 6.93 -0.60 -18.13
CA VAL A 466 7.93 -1.58 -17.68
C VAL A 466 7.77 -1.86 -16.19
N VAL A 467 7.64 -0.81 -15.35
CA VAL A 467 7.40 -0.96 -13.91
C VAL A 467 6.12 -1.74 -13.62
N LEU A 468 5.01 -1.44 -14.30
CA LEU A 468 3.76 -2.19 -14.18
C LEU A 468 3.94 -3.67 -14.54
N GLY A 469 4.61 -3.96 -15.66
CA GLY A 469 4.89 -5.31 -16.11
C GLY A 469 5.74 -6.10 -15.10
N LEU A 470 6.80 -5.49 -14.56
CA LEU A 470 7.66 -6.10 -13.53
C LEU A 470 7.00 -6.18 -12.14
N ALA A 471 5.98 -5.35 -11.89
CA ALA A 471 5.10 -5.51 -10.74
C ALA A 471 4.11 -6.67 -10.93
N GLY A 472 3.93 -7.20 -12.14
CA GLY A 472 2.98 -8.26 -12.48
C GLY A 472 1.57 -7.75 -12.76
N ALA A 473 1.43 -6.46 -13.07
CA ALA A 473 0.19 -5.81 -13.45
C ALA A 473 -0.02 -5.88 -14.98
N PRO A 474 -1.24 -5.66 -15.48
CA PRO A 474 -1.43 -5.31 -16.88
C PRO A 474 -0.81 -3.95 -17.20
N VAL A 475 -0.48 -3.76 -18.47
CA VAL A 475 0.20 -2.57 -19.00
C VAL A 475 -0.74 -1.80 -19.91
N ARG A 476 -0.59 -0.48 -19.96
CA ARG A 476 -1.36 0.41 -20.84
C ARG A 476 -0.80 0.34 -22.25
N ALA A 477 -1.11 -0.74 -22.96
CA ALA A 477 -0.70 -1.00 -24.33
C ALA A 477 -1.74 -1.91 -25.02
N SER A 478 -1.62 -2.10 -26.33
CA SER A 478 -2.37 -3.15 -27.03
C SER A 478 -1.67 -4.51 -26.96
N SER A 479 -0.34 -4.51 -26.91
CA SER A 479 0.50 -5.68 -26.69
C SER A 479 1.86 -5.23 -26.11
N MET A 480 2.54 -6.10 -25.35
CA MET A 480 3.89 -5.82 -24.86
C MET A 480 4.63 -7.13 -24.58
N ALA A 481 5.89 -7.24 -25.00
CA ALA A 481 6.84 -8.27 -24.63
C ALA A 481 7.99 -7.65 -23.84
N LEU A 482 8.31 -8.22 -22.68
CA LEU A 482 9.18 -7.61 -21.68
C LEU A 482 10.12 -8.63 -21.03
N SER A 483 11.41 -8.32 -21.06
CA SER A 483 12.40 -8.98 -20.21
C SER A 483 12.56 -8.28 -18.86
N PRO A 484 12.87 -9.01 -17.77
CA PRO A 484 13.25 -8.39 -16.51
C PRO A 484 14.46 -7.46 -16.69
N VAL A 485 14.27 -6.18 -16.38
CA VAL A 485 15.30 -5.13 -16.46
C VAL A 485 15.24 -4.23 -15.23
N ARG A 486 16.39 -3.69 -14.81
CA ARG A 486 16.43 -2.57 -13.86
C ARG A 486 16.08 -1.28 -14.58
N VAL A 487 15.49 -0.31 -13.90
CA VAL A 487 15.17 0.98 -14.51
C VAL A 487 16.12 2.04 -13.96
N GLY A 488 16.90 2.65 -14.85
CA GLY A 488 17.72 3.83 -14.56
C GLY A 488 17.15 5.03 -15.30
N ALA A 489 16.74 6.06 -14.59
CA ALA A 489 16.13 7.25 -15.20
C ALA A 489 16.81 8.55 -14.75
N THR A 490 16.91 9.49 -15.67
CA THR A 490 17.25 10.89 -15.38
C THR A 490 16.36 11.79 -16.24
N LEU A 491 15.16 12.09 -15.73
CA LEU A 491 14.12 12.84 -16.45
C LEU A 491 13.83 14.22 -15.85
N ARG A 492 14.10 14.40 -14.56
CA ARG A 492 13.89 15.67 -13.84
C ARG A 492 15.21 16.19 -13.34
N VAL A 493 15.64 17.39 -13.72
CA VAL A 493 16.77 18.02 -13.04
C VAL A 493 16.24 18.77 -11.81
N GLN A 494 16.41 18.18 -10.62
CA GLN A 494 16.07 18.84 -9.36
C GLN A 494 17.25 19.69 -8.89
N ASP A 495 17.01 20.96 -8.57
CA ASP A 495 18.00 21.84 -7.97
C ASP A 495 18.05 21.59 -6.45
N SER A 496 19.19 21.16 -5.91
CA SER A 496 19.45 21.28 -4.47
C SER A 496 20.23 22.57 -4.22
N LEU A 497 19.53 23.63 -3.82
CA LEU A 497 20.16 24.84 -3.29
C LEU A 497 20.92 24.57 -1.98
N GLN A 498 20.61 23.46 -1.29
CA GLN A 498 21.13 23.13 0.03
C GLN A 498 22.50 22.43 -0.02
N ASP A 499 22.79 21.66 -1.07
CA ASP A 499 24.02 20.85 -1.15
C ASP A 499 25.24 21.59 -1.73
N GLY A 500 25.07 22.83 -2.22
CA GLY A 500 26.15 23.60 -2.83
C GLY A 500 26.84 22.92 -4.03
N ALA A 501 26.31 21.79 -4.50
CA ALA A 501 26.82 21.04 -5.63
C ALA A 501 26.32 21.68 -6.93
N SER A 502 27.21 21.90 -7.89
CA SER A 502 26.84 22.33 -9.24
C SER A 502 25.83 21.34 -9.83
N ARG A 503 24.76 21.84 -10.47
CA ARG A 503 23.74 21.06 -11.21
C ARG A 503 24.36 19.96 -12.08
N PHE A 504 25.51 20.24 -12.69
CA PHE A 504 26.27 19.29 -13.49
C PHE A 504 26.80 18.09 -12.69
N TRP A 505 27.24 18.29 -11.46
CA TRP A 505 27.74 17.20 -10.60
C TRP A 505 26.62 16.27 -10.13
N ALA A 506 25.45 16.83 -9.78
CA ALA A 506 24.26 16.04 -9.44
C ALA A 506 23.80 15.20 -10.64
N GLU A 507 23.85 15.77 -11.84
CA GLU A 507 23.59 15.06 -13.09
C GLU A 507 24.59 13.92 -13.33
N LEU A 508 25.90 14.17 -13.20
CA LEU A 508 26.94 13.13 -13.35
C LEU A 508 26.77 11.97 -12.37
N LYS A 509 26.44 12.24 -11.10
CA LYS A 509 26.16 11.19 -10.11
C LYS A 509 24.99 10.30 -10.50
N ARG A 510 23.96 10.86 -11.16
CA ARG A 510 22.81 10.07 -11.63
C ARG A 510 23.19 9.21 -12.82
N LEU A 511 23.99 9.73 -13.75
CA LEU A 511 24.51 8.95 -14.87
C LEU A 511 25.40 7.80 -14.37
N GLU A 512 26.25 8.06 -13.37
CA GLU A 512 27.05 7.03 -12.70
C GLU A 512 26.17 5.93 -12.09
N ALA A 513 25.08 6.30 -11.39
CA ALA A 513 24.14 5.33 -10.86
C ALA A 513 23.48 4.46 -11.95
N VAL A 514 23.16 5.04 -13.12
CA VAL A 514 22.64 4.27 -14.26
C VAL A 514 23.69 3.28 -14.78
N SER A 515 24.95 3.68 -14.91
CA SER A 515 26.04 2.78 -15.31
C SER A 515 26.26 1.64 -14.29
N GLN A 516 26.16 1.92 -12.99
CA GLN A 516 26.25 0.90 -11.93
C GLN A 516 25.09 -0.11 -12.02
N LEU A 517 23.88 0.31 -12.40
CA LEU A 517 22.77 -0.60 -12.64
C LEU A 517 23.05 -1.52 -13.84
N ALA A 518 23.63 -0.98 -14.91
CA ALA A 518 24.02 -1.74 -16.09
C ALA A 518 25.11 -2.78 -15.79
N ASP A 519 26.07 -2.46 -14.92
CA ASP A 519 27.07 -3.43 -14.43
C ASP A 519 26.44 -4.61 -13.69
N ALA A 520 25.37 -4.35 -12.94
CA ALA A 520 24.66 -5.40 -12.21
C ALA A 520 23.79 -6.29 -13.11
N GLY A 521 23.65 -5.99 -14.40
CA GLY A 521 22.93 -6.78 -15.40
C GLY A 521 21.89 -5.99 -16.21
N PRO A 522 20.91 -6.68 -16.83
CA PRO A 522 19.96 -6.07 -17.77
C PRO A 522 19.29 -4.81 -17.22
N THR A 523 19.42 -3.71 -17.95
CA THR A 523 19.00 -2.38 -17.52
C THR A 523 18.33 -1.63 -18.67
N LEU A 524 17.22 -0.95 -18.35
CA LEU A 524 16.55 0.05 -19.16
C LEU A 524 17.05 1.44 -18.72
N PHE A 525 17.73 2.16 -19.59
CA PHE A 525 18.08 3.56 -19.36
C PHE A 525 17.06 4.51 -20.00
N LEU A 526 16.69 5.56 -19.27
CA LEU A 526 15.78 6.61 -19.70
C LEU A 526 16.45 7.97 -19.41
N LEU A 527 17.10 8.52 -20.42
CA LEU A 527 17.98 9.68 -20.27
C LEU A 527 17.34 10.88 -20.99
N ASP A 528 16.94 11.91 -20.25
CA ASP A 528 16.35 13.12 -20.82
C ASP A 528 17.38 14.25 -20.91
N GLU A 529 17.81 14.55 -22.13
CA GLU A 529 18.67 15.67 -22.49
C GLU A 529 19.98 15.81 -21.66
N ILE A 530 20.73 14.74 -21.47
CA ILE A 530 21.89 14.74 -20.54
C ILE A 530 23.03 15.73 -20.88
N LEU A 531 23.83 16.04 -19.86
CA LEU A 531 25.05 16.84 -19.87
C LEU A 531 24.80 18.32 -20.28
N HIS A 532 23.71 18.92 -19.82
CA HIS A 532 23.36 20.32 -20.14
C HIS A 532 24.38 21.35 -19.65
N GLY A 533 25.15 21.03 -18.62
CA GLY A 533 26.08 21.96 -17.96
C GLY A 533 27.41 22.22 -18.69
N THR A 534 27.66 21.58 -19.84
CA THR A 534 28.91 21.72 -20.61
C THR A 534 28.69 22.26 -22.03
N ASN A 535 29.78 22.59 -22.72
CA ASN A 535 29.77 23.05 -24.10
C ASN A 535 29.24 21.94 -25.04
N SER A 536 28.68 22.32 -26.20
CA SER A 536 28.04 21.37 -27.12
C SER A 536 28.98 20.28 -27.65
N HIS A 537 30.28 20.57 -27.76
CA HIS A 537 31.26 19.59 -28.25
C HIS A 537 31.52 18.48 -27.21
N ASP A 538 31.80 18.87 -25.96
CA ASP A 538 32.03 17.96 -24.84
C ASP A 538 30.76 17.17 -24.52
N ARG A 539 29.58 17.81 -24.66
CA ARG A 539 28.28 17.15 -24.50
C ARG A 539 28.11 16.01 -25.50
N ARG A 540 28.37 16.27 -26.78
CA ARG A 540 28.27 15.25 -27.84
C ARG A 540 29.18 14.06 -27.54
N ILE A 541 30.46 14.31 -27.29
CA ILE A 541 31.46 13.27 -27.03
C ILE A 541 31.07 12.46 -25.79
N GLY A 542 30.71 13.15 -24.70
CA GLY A 542 30.33 12.51 -23.45
C GLY A 542 29.07 11.64 -23.58
N ALA A 543 28.04 12.13 -24.25
CA ALA A 543 26.79 11.40 -24.42
C ALA A 543 26.93 10.22 -25.40
N GLU A 544 27.72 10.37 -26.48
CA GLU A 544 28.05 9.27 -27.40
C GLU A 544 28.85 8.17 -26.69
N ALA A 545 29.88 8.54 -25.92
CA ALA A 545 30.68 7.59 -25.15
C ALA A 545 29.85 6.87 -24.08
N LEU A 546 28.99 7.58 -23.36
CA LEU A 546 28.08 6.99 -22.38
C LEU A 546 27.09 6.02 -23.03
N LEU A 547 26.50 6.41 -24.16
CA LEU A 547 25.58 5.54 -24.89
C LEU A 547 26.29 4.26 -25.36
N ALA A 548 27.48 4.38 -25.93
CA ALA A 548 28.28 3.23 -26.35
C ALA A 548 28.59 2.30 -25.17
N ASP A 549 29.04 2.84 -24.04
CA ASP A 549 29.36 2.10 -22.82
C ASP A 549 28.14 1.34 -22.25
N LEU A 550 26.98 2.01 -22.14
CA LEU A 550 25.74 1.37 -21.69
C LEU A 550 25.32 0.23 -22.61
N LEU A 551 25.43 0.44 -23.92
CA LEU A 551 25.12 -0.59 -24.90
C LEU A 551 26.08 -1.79 -24.78
N GLU A 552 27.39 -1.56 -24.61
CA GLU A 552 28.39 -2.61 -24.40
C GLU A 552 28.10 -3.48 -23.17
N ARG A 553 27.55 -2.87 -22.11
CA ARG A 553 27.07 -3.58 -20.91
C ARG A 553 25.74 -4.31 -21.12
N GLY A 554 25.18 -4.28 -22.33
CA GLY A 554 23.95 -4.97 -22.70
C GLY A 554 22.67 -4.24 -22.29
N ALA A 555 22.74 -2.96 -21.94
CA ALA A 555 21.57 -2.15 -21.62
C ALA A 555 20.74 -1.83 -22.87
N ILE A 556 19.46 -1.56 -22.65
CA ILE A 556 18.53 -1.04 -23.65
C ILE A 556 17.98 0.30 -23.18
N GLY A 557 17.52 1.17 -24.07
CA GLY A 557 16.95 2.43 -23.58
C GLY A 557 16.64 3.51 -24.57
N LEU A 558 16.29 4.66 -24.01
CA LEU A 558 15.95 5.87 -24.74
C LEU A 558 16.81 7.04 -24.23
N LEU A 559 17.28 7.83 -25.17
CA LEU A 559 18.04 9.05 -24.93
C LEU A 559 17.38 10.18 -25.70
N THR A 560 16.89 11.22 -25.03
CA THR A 560 16.38 12.40 -25.73
C THR A 560 17.49 13.41 -25.98
N THR A 561 17.35 14.20 -27.04
CA THR A 561 18.27 15.27 -27.37
C THR A 561 17.60 16.37 -28.17
N HIS A 562 18.06 17.60 -27.99
CA HIS A 562 17.82 18.71 -28.92
C HIS A 562 18.98 18.94 -29.90
N ASP A 563 20.09 18.23 -29.73
CA ASP A 563 21.30 18.37 -30.53
C ASP A 563 21.32 17.33 -31.68
N LEU A 564 21.25 17.84 -32.91
CA LEU A 564 21.42 17.06 -34.15
C LEU A 564 22.76 16.30 -34.18
N ALA A 565 23.78 16.78 -33.49
CA ALA A 565 25.07 16.09 -33.40
C ALA A 565 24.97 14.75 -32.67
N LEU A 566 24.03 14.61 -31.73
CA LEU A 566 23.79 13.36 -31.02
C LEU A 566 22.94 12.39 -31.86
N ALA A 567 22.13 12.91 -32.79
CA ALA A 567 21.49 12.08 -33.81
C ALA A 567 22.54 11.43 -34.74
N GLN A 568 23.65 12.11 -35.04
CA GLN A 568 24.77 11.52 -35.80
C GLN A 568 25.48 10.41 -35.02
N ALA A 569 25.59 10.53 -33.69
CA ALA A 569 26.14 9.46 -32.85
C ALA A 569 25.30 8.18 -32.92
N ALA A 570 23.97 8.32 -33.01
CA ALA A 570 23.07 7.19 -33.22
C ALA A 570 23.29 6.50 -34.58
N GLU A 571 23.72 7.24 -35.61
CA GLU A 571 24.06 6.66 -36.91
C GLU A 571 25.40 5.91 -36.84
N ALA A 572 26.38 6.45 -36.10
CA ALA A 572 27.69 5.82 -35.92
C ALA A 572 27.62 4.48 -35.15
N LEU A 573 26.65 4.34 -34.24
CA LEU A 573 26.42 3.14 -33.43
C LEU A 573 25.41 2.16 -34.06
N ALA A 574 24.90 2.45 -35.26
CA ALA A 574 24.02 1.54 -35.99
C ALA A 574 24.72 0.18 -36.29
N PRO A 575 24.01 -0.96 -36.26
CA PRO A 575 22.56 -1.12 -36.13
C PRO A 575 22.05 -1.19 -34.67
N ARG A 576 22.88 -0.88 -33.67
CA ARG A 576 22.51 -0.97 -32.24
C ARG A 576 21.64 0.20 -31.78
N THR A 577 21.61 1.27 -32.54
CA THR A 577 20.87 2.50 -32.27
C THR A 577 20.04 2.90 -33.49
N ALA A 578 18.93 3.60 -33.25
CA ALA A 578 18.14 4.22 -34.30
C ALA A 578 17.67 5.61 -33.86
N ASN A 579 17.58 6.52 -34.83
CA ASN A 579 16.97 7.83 -34.61
C ASN A 579 15.45 7.74 -34.74
N VAL A 580 14.76 8.39 -33.81
CA VAL A 580 13.33 8.67 -33.87
C VAL A 580 13.06 10.12 -33.50
N HIS A 581 11.91 10.63 -33.86
CA HIS A 581 11.56 12.00 -33.56
C HIS A 581 10.07 12.26 -33.37
N PHE A 582 9.79 13.39 -32.73
CA PHE A 582 8.48 14.01 -32.63
C PHE A 582 8.50 15.33 -33.39
N GLU A 583 7.44 15.59 -34.17
CA GLU A 583 7.31 16.80 -34.97
C GLU A 583 6.32 17.79 -34.34
N ASP A 584 6.50 19.05 -34.67
CA ASP A 584 5.52 20.11 -34.44
C ASP A 584 5.06 20.65 -35.78
N THR A 585 3.85 21.21 -35.80
CA THR A 585 3.28 21.87 -36.98
C THR A 585 2.76 23.24 -36.59
N LEU A 586 2.99 24.24 -37.45
CA LEU A 586 2.45 25.58 -37.25
C LEU A 586 1.09 25.66 -37.96
N VAL A 587 0.01 25.78 -37.19
CA VAL A 587 -1.36 25.95 -37.71
C VAL A 587 -1.90 27.26 -37.14
N ASP A 588 -2.29 28.18 -38.02
CA ASP A 588 -2.85 29.50 -37.64
C ASP A 588 -1.98 30.31 -36.65
N GLY A 589 -0.67 30.15 -36.71
CA GLY A 589 0.28 30.84 -35.82
C GLY A 589 0.45 30.18 -34.44
N GLU A 590 -0.16 29.02 -34.21
CA GLU A 590 0.03 28.21 -33.02
C GLU A 590 0.82 26.92 -33.33
N LEU A 591 1.69 26.51 -32.40
CA LEU A 591 2.36 25.22 -32.49
C LEU A 591 1.43 24.11 -32.02
N VAL A 592 1.09 23.21 -32.94
CA VAL A 592 0.29 22.02 -32.68
C VAL A 592 1.20 20.79 -32.71
N PHE A 593 1.07 19.95 -31.68
CA PHE A 593 1.82 18.72 -31.52
C PHE A 593 0.87 17.53 -31.65
N ASP A 594 1.21 16.56 -32.50
CA ASP A 594 0.41 15.34 -32.64
C ASP A 594 0.87 14.21 -31.71
N TYR A 595 1.99 14.41 -31.02
CA TYR A 595 2.59 13.49 -30.05
C TYR A 595 2.89 12.08 -30.60
N ARG A 596 3.13 11.96 -31.92
CA ARG A 596 3.47 10.69 -32.56
C ARG A 596 4.96 10.57 -32.85
N MET A 597 5.54 9.47 -32.41
CA MET A 597 6.91 9.09 -32.71
C MET A 597 7.02 8.63 -34.17
N ARG A 598 8.05 9.10 -34.87
CA ARG A 598 8.35 8.75 -36.25
C ARG A 598 9.81 8.30 -36.38
N PRO A 599 10.15 7.40 -37.31
CA PRO A 599 11.53 7.03 -37.57
C PRO A 599 12.32 8.19 -38.20
N GLY A 600 13.63 8.22 -37.94
CA GLY A 600 14.56 9.22 -38.46
C GLY A 600 14.71 10.45 -37.56
N VAL A 601 15.40 11.47 -38.06
CA VAL A 601 15.69 12.72 -37.36
C VAL A 601 14.73 13.81 -37.82
N VAL A 602 14.39 14.76 -36.94
CA VAL A 602 13.62 15.96 -37.30
C VAL A 602 14.29 16.67 -38.48
N GLN A 603 13.54 16.92 -39.55
CA GLN A 603 14.04 17.66 -40.72
C GLN A 603 13.77 19.17 -40.65
N LYS A 604 12.75 19.60 -39.91
CA LYS A 604 12.34 21.02 -39.81
C LYS A 604 11.87 21.34 -38.39
N SER A 605 12.32 22.48 -37.86
CA SER A 605 11.85 23.02 -36.57
C SER A 605 11.09 24.32 -36.81
N ASN A 606 9.81 24.40 -36.42
CA ASN A 606 8.99 25.59 -36.67
C ASN A 606 9.12 26.67 -35.59
N ALA A 607 10.01 26.49 -34.61
CA ALA A 607 10.24 27.48 -33.56
C ALA A 607 10.63 28.86 -34.11
N LEU A 608 11.50 28.90 -35.14
CA LEU A 608 11.87 30.15 -35.83
C LEU A 608 10.70 30.75 -36.62
N ALA A 609 9.81 29.91 -37.18
CA ALA A 609 8.61 30.37 -37.86
C ALA A 609 7.60 30.96 -36.88
N LEU A 610 7.43 30.36 -35.70
CA LEU A 610 6.61 30.89 -34.61
C LEU A 610 7.16 32.24 -34.12
N MET A 611 8.46 32.33 -33.82
CA MET A 611 9.09 33.57 -33.36
C MET A 611 8.95 34.70 -34.41
N ARG A 612 9.01 34.38 -35.71
CA ARG A 612 8.68 35.32 -36.80
C ARG A 612 7.21 35.75 -36.76
N SER A 613 6.27 34.80 -36.61
CA SER A 613 4.83 35.12 -36.55
C SER A 613 4.44 35.98 -35.34
N LEU A 614 5.16 35.85 -34.22
CA LEU A 614 5.00 36.65 -33.01
C LEU A 614 5.74 38.00 -33.06
N GLY A 615 6.45 38.29 -34.15
CA GLY A 615 7.22 39.54 -34.32
C GLY A 615 8.50 39.63 -33.49
N LEU A 616 8.98 38.51 -32.94
CA LEU A 616 10.21 38.44 -32.15
C LEU A 616 11.47 38.37 -33.02
N LEU A 617 11.33 37.97 -34.29
CA LEU A 617 12.42 37.89 -35.26
C LEU A 617 12.11 38.73 -36.51
N PRO A 618 13.11 39.39 -37.11
CA PRO A 618 12.98 40.02 -38.41
C PRO A 618 12.53 39.02 -39.50
N ALA A 619 11.75 39.49 -40.47
CA ALA A 619 11.37 38.67 -41.63
C ALA A 619 12.58 38.18 -42.46
N SER A 620 13.76 38.79 -42.27
CA SER A 620 15.02 38.43 -42.93
C SER A 620 15.80 37.30 -42.24
N THR A 621 15.31 36.75 -41.13
CA THR A 621 16.00 35.63 -40.46
C THR A 621 15.88 34.35 -41.30
N PRO A 622 16.99 33.65 -41.63
CA PRO A 622 16.97 32.43 -42.42
C PRO A 622 16.09 31.33 -41.80
N GLU A 623 15.56 30.45 -42.64
CA GLU A 623 14.96 29.18 -42.17
C GLU A 623 16.08 28.21 -41.76
N ALA A 624 15.82 27.39 -40.73
CA ALA A 624 16.78 26.41 -40.20
C ALA A 624 17.01 25.25 -41.18
#